data_AF-A0A1V5XTB6-F1
#
_entry.id   AF-A0A1V5XTB6-F1
#
_cell.length_a   1.000
_cell.length_b   1.000
_cell.length_c   1.000
_cell.angle_alpha   90.00
_cell.angle_beta   90.00
_cell.angle_gamma   90.00
#
_symmetry.space_group_name_H-M   'P 1'
#
loop_
_entity.id
_entity.type
_entity.pdbx_description
1 polymer ?
#
loop_
_entity_poly.entity_id
_entity_poly.type
_entity_poly.pdbx_seq_one_letter_code
_entity_poly.pdbx_strand_id
1 'polypeptide(L)'
;MATTHTREQRAQQTIRKIEKLAAETLAQIQASDNPTLQIPIRALSNVSWNEDRRLIELGDRRQSREFFNLNMAKKFMQTFLVAAACKELLKSGKTTSIRDLFYMTKHTIKGSRENTFDDQTESDPIIEDLEVTVDALREELHLFAAKRGSMVGPMTIVDAGDTINLARMGSGGWSIPSITENHVIQFKQCEAEYILLVEKEAVWHRLNEDKFWKKHKCILVTGNGQATRGVRRLLQRMHNELKIPLYVLVDNDPWGLYIFSVVKQGSISLAYESMRMAVPTARFLGLRTRDFKTFGLSDDVRIALEKEDENRARQMLSYPWFAAKHWQTEIKDMLKAGFKMEIEALSNKDISFVTDVYIPQKITKRDWLV
;
A
#
# COMPACT_ATOMS: atom_id res chain seq x y z
N MET A 1 -1.52 6.58 -30.10
CA MET A 1 -2.13 5.46 -30.85
C MET A 1 -1.70 4.10 -30.29
N ALA A 2 -0.42 3.83 -30.00
CA ALA A 2 0.02 2.54 -29.45
C ALA A 2 -0.52 2.21 -28.03
N THR A 3 -0.73 3.21 -27.17
CA THR A 3 -1.19 3.05 -25.78
C THR A 3 -2.71 2.81 -25.64
N THR A 4 -3.52 3.37 -26.54
CA THR A 4 -4.99 3.20 -26.53
C THR A 4 -5.37 1.77 -26.88
N HIS A 5 -4.69 1.17 -27.86
CA HIS A 5 -4.89 -0.24 -28.23
C HIS A 5 -4.56 -1.20 -27.09
N THR A 6 -3.54 -0.90 -26.27
CA THR A 6 -3.20 -1.76 -25.12
C THR A 6 -4.27 -1.69 -24.02
N ARG A 7 -4.91 -0.55 -23.81
CA ARG A 7 -5.95 -0.37 -22.79
C ARG A 7 -7.24 -1.08 -23.17
N GLU A 8 -7.70 -0.93 -24.41
CA GLU A 8 -8.89 -1.63 -24.91
C GLU A 8 -8.69 -3.15 -24.91
N GLN A 9 -7.51 -3.62 -25.32
CA GLN A 9 -7.17 -5.05 -25.27
C GLN A 9 -7.19 -5.60 -23.84
N ARG A 10 -6.61 -4.86 -22.87
CA ARG A 10 -6.66 -5.23 -21.45
C ARG A 10 -8.08 -5.22 -20.91
N ALA A 11 -8.87 -4.20 -21.22
CA ALA A 11 -10.27 -4.14 -20.81
C ALA A 11 -11.07 -5.33 -21.35
N GLN A 12 -10.87 -5.70 -22.62
CA GLN A 12 -11.50 -6.88 -23.22
C GLN A 12 -11.06 -8.18 -22.55
N GLN A 13 -9.78 -8.29 -22.17
CA GLN A 13 -9.27 -9.44 -21.42
C GLN A 13 -9.91 -9.53 -20.03
N THR A 14 -10.04 -8.41 -19.32
CA THR A 14 -10.71 -8.36 -18.01
C THR A 14 -12.21 -8.71 -18.12
N ILE A 15 -12.90 -8.21 -19.17
CA ILE A 15 -14.30 -8.59 -19.44
C ILE A 15 -14.42 -10.10 -19.62
N ARG A 16 -13.52 -10.72 -20.41
CA ARG A 16 -13.51 -12.18 -20.61
C ARG A 16 -13.28 -12.95 -19.31
N LYS A 17 -12.42 -12.44 -18.42
CA LYS A 17 -12.19 -13.03 -17.09
C LYS A 17 -13.47 -12.99 -16.22
N ILE A 18 -14.17 -11.86 -16.21
CA ILE A 18 -15.47 -11.72 -15.51
C ILE A 18 -16.54 -12.64 -16.13
N GLU A 19 -16.61 -12.71 -17.46
CA GLU A 19 -17.56 -13.58 -18.16
C GLU A 19 -17.27 -15.06 -17.91
N LYS A 20 -16.01 -15.45 -17.84
CA LYS A 20 -15.60 -16.81 -17.46
C LYS A 20 -16.09 -17.17 -16.06
N LEU A 21 -15.90 -16.29 -15.07
CA LEU A 21 -16.41 -16.49 -13.70
C LEU A 21 -17.94 -16.71 -13.68
N ALA A 22 -18.67 -15.90 -14.46
CA ALA A 22 -20.12 -16.04 -14.59
C ALA A 22 -20.52 -17.34 -15.30
N ALA A 23 -19.82 -17.73 -16.37
CA ALA A 23 -20.09 -18.95 -17.13
C ALA A 23 -19.84 -20.22 -16.29
N GLU A 24 -18.74 -20.26 -15.54
CA GLU A 24 -18.42 -21.38 -14.62
C GLU A 24 -19.48 -21.55 -13.54
N THR A 25 -20.02 -20.44 -13.04
CA THR A 25 -21.09 -20.44 -12.04
C THR A 25 -22.43 -20.86 -12.66
N LEU A 26 -22.74 -20.39 -13.86
CA LEU A 26 -23.95 -20.78 -14.59
C LEU A 26 -23.94 -22.28 -14.93
N ALA A 27 -22.77 -22.84 -15.28
CA ALA A 27 -22.62 -24.27 -15.55
C ALA A 27 -22.95 -25.12 -14.31
N GLN A 28 -22.52 -24.70 -13.11
CA GLN A 28 -22.88 -25.36 -11.84
C GLN A 28 -24.40 -25.31 -11.60
N ILE A 29 -25.04 -24.15 -11.85
CA ILE A 29 -26.49 -24.00 -11.72
C ILE A 29 -27.24 -24.93 -12.70
N GLN A 30 -26.78 -25.01 -13.94
CA GLN A 30 -27.37 -25.88 -14.97
C GLN A 30 -27.20 -27.37 -14.65
N ALA A 31 -26.10 -27.73 -13.97
CA ALA A 31 -25.88 -29.07 -13.44
C ALA A 31 -26.74 -29.39 -12.20
N SER A 32 -27.54 -28.43 -11.70
CA SER A 32 -28.29 -28.53 -10.43
C SER A 32 -27.40 -28.71 -9.19
N ASP A 33 -26.13 -28.29 -9.28
CA ASP A 33 -25.21 -28.25 -8.15
C ASP A 33 -25.38 -26.96 -7.33
N ASN A 34 -24.91 -26.98 -6.08
CA ASN A 34 -24.81 -25.75 -5.28
C ASN A 34 -23.73 -24.85 -5.88
N PRO A 35 -24.05 -23.63 -6.37
CA PRO A 35 -23.05 -22.76 -6.96
C PRO A 35 -22.01 -22.31 -5.93
N THR A 36 -20.74 -22.53 -6.24
CA THR A 36 -19.61 -22.18 -5.37
C THR A 36 -18.58 -21.32 -6.09
N LEU A 37 -18.02 -20.36 -5.36
CA LEU A 37 -16.88 -19.55 -5.78
C LEU A 37 -15.65 -19.91 -4.96
N GLN A 38 -14.54 -20.18 -5.65
CA GLN A 38 -13.25 -20.48 -5.02
C GLN A 38 -12.43 -19.19 -4.87
N ILE A 39 -12.47 -18.59 -3.68
CA ILE A 39 -11.78 -17.32 -3.40
C ILE A 39 -10.46 -17.60 -2.68
N PRO A 40 -9.31 -17.10 -3.16
CA PRO A 40 -8.04 -17.26 -2.45
C PRO A 40 -8.06 -16.61 -1.06
N ILE A 41 -7.55 -17.31 -0.04
CA ILE A 41 -7.57 -16.84 1.35
C ILE A 41 -6.45 -15.80 1.57
N ARG A 42 -6.80 -14.58 1.98
CA ARG A 42 -5.86 -13.46 2.22
C ARG A 42 -5.54 -13.25 3.69
N ALA A 43 -5.15 -14.33 4.37
CA ALA A 43 -4.83 -14.34 5.80
C ALA A 43 -3.41 -14.84 6.04
N LEU A 44 -2.85 -14.54 7.21
CA LEU A 44 -1.50 -14.99 7.62
C LEU A 44 -1.31 -16.50 7.42
N SER A 45 -2.38 -17.27 7.61
CA SER A 45 -2.35 -18.73 7.46
C SER A 45 -2.08 -19.19 6.02
N ASN A 46 -2.46 -18.42 5.00
CA ASN A 46 -2.31 -18.74 3.57
C ASN A 46 -1.32 -17.81 2.86
N VAL A 47 -0.30 -17.36 3.58
CA VAL A 47 0.76 -16.52 3.02
C VAL A 47 2.09 -17.20 3.27
N SER A 48 2.95 -17.17 2.27
CA SER A 48 4.29 -17.73 2.33
C SER A 48 5.35 -16.64 2.15
N TRP A 49 6.50 -16.84 2.78
CA TRP A 49 7.65 -15.98 2.61
C TRP A 49 8.56 -16.59 1.53
N ASN A 50 8.76 -15.86 0.44
CA ASN A 50 9.69 -16.25 -0.61
C ASN A 50 11.07 -15.63 -0.30
N GLU A 51 12.03 -16.46 0.10
CA GLU A 51 13.37 -15.99 0.49
C GLU A 51 14.16 -15.39 -0.68
N ASP A 52 14.03 -15.98 -1.87
CA ASP A 52 14.75 -15.54 -3.08
C ASP A 52 14.30 -14.15 -3.52
N ARG A 53 12.98 -13.94 -3.57
CA ARG A 53 12.39 -12.66 -3.95
C ARG A 53 12.31 -11.68 -2.80
N ARG A 54 12.41 -12.16 -1.55
CA ARG A 54 12.17 -11.42 -0.30
C ARG A 54 10.79 -10.75 -0.29
N LEU A 55 9.80 -11.51 -0.74
CA LEU A 55 8.42 -11.05 -0.88
C LEU A 55 7.45 -11.97 -0.15
N ILE A 56 6.36 -11.36 0.29
CA ILE A 56 5.19 -12.04 0.84
C ILE A 56 4.31 -12.48 -0.33
N GLU A 57 4.18 -13.79 -0.56
CA GLU A 57 3.40 -14.37 -1.67
C GLU A 57 2.15 -15.08 -1.15
N LEU A 58 1.06 -14.98 -1.91
CA LEU A 58 -0.20 -15.65 -1.60
C LEU A 58 -0.07 -17.15 -1.86
N GLY A 59 -0.50 -17.97 -0.91
CA GLY A 59 -0.55 -19.43 -1.06
C GLY A 59 -1.79 -19.92 -1.80
N ASP A 60 -1.83 -21.22 -2.07
CA ASP A 60 -2.86 -21.84 -2.92
C ASP A 60 -4.19 -22.12 -2.21
N ARG A 61 -4.31 -21.89 -0.89
CA ARG A 61 -5.56 -22.21 -0.18
C ARG A 61 -6.68 -21.26 -0.59
N ARG A 62 -7.83 -21.85 -0.88
CA ARG A 62 -9.05 -21.16 -1.26
C ARG A 62 -10.15 -21.44 -0.25
N GLN A 63 -10.99 -20.45 -0.01
CA GLN A 63 -12.25 -20.60 0.70
C GLN A 63 -13.37 -20.78 -0.33
N SER A 64 -14.26 -21.74 -0.06
CA SER A 64 -15.49 -21.90 -0.82
C SER A 64 -16.51 -20.87 -0.33
N ARG A 65 -17.02 -20.04 -1.23
CA ARG A 65 -18.19 -19.18 -1.00
C ARG A 65 -19.38 -19.81 -1.70
N GLU A 66 -20.27 -20.39 -0.93
CA GLU A 66 -21.41 -21.16 -1.43
C GLU A 66 -22.68 -20.32 -1.46
N PHE A 67 -23.51 -20.53 -2.48
CA PHE A 67 -24.77 -19.81 -2.60
C PHE A 67 -25.82 -20.34 -1.61
N PHE A 68 -25.99 -21.66 -1.49
CA PHE A 68 -26.93 -22.27 -0.53
C PHE A 68 -26.36 -22.36 0.90
N ASN A 69 -25.76 -21.27 1.37
CA ASN A 69 -25.30 -21.13 2.75
C ASN A 69 -25.78 -19.77 3.28
N LEU A 70 -26.58 -19.80 4.36
CA LEU A 70 -27.22 -18.60 4.94
C LEU A 70 -26.22 -17.47 5.25
N ASN A 71 -25.01 -17.81 5.69
CA ASN A 71 -23.99 -16.82 6.05
C ASN A 71 -23.21 -16.26 4.86
N MET A 72 -23.32 -16.90 3.68
CA MET A 72 -22.52 -16.58 2.49
C MET A 72 -23.36 -16.10 1.30
N ALA A 73 -24.67 -16.41 1.27
CA ALA A 73 -25.56 -16.08 0.16
C ALA A 73 -25.53 -14.59 -0.21
N LYS A 74 -25.57 -13.68 0.78
CA LYS A 74 -25.46 -12.23 0.55
C LYS A 74 -24.14 -11.89 -0.13
N LYS A 75 -23.01 -12.40 0.39
CA LYS A 75 -21.66 -12.17 -0.17
C LYS A 75 -21.49 -12.76 -1.57
N PHE A 76 -22.12 -13.90 -1.83
CA PHE A 76 -22.12 -14.54 -3.15
C PHE A 76 -22.80 -13.62 -4.18
N MET A 77 -24.01 -13.15 -3.89
CA MET A 77 -24.74 -12.21 -4.74
C MET A 77 -23.98 -10.89 -4.94
N GLN A 78 -23.44 -10.33 -3.85
CA GLN A 78 -22.61 -9.11 -3.89
C GLN A 78 -21.41 -9.25 -4.84
N THR A 79 -20.77 -10.41 -4.88
CA THR A 79 -19.62 -10.67 -5.78
C THR A 79 -20.02 -10.50 -7.24
N PHE A 80 -21.16 -11.07 -7.66
CA PHE A 80 -21.66 -10.93 -9.03
C PHE A 80 -22.17 -9.53 -9.33
N LEU A 81 -22.78 -8.86 -8.35
CA LEU A 81 -23.25 -7.49 -8.51
C LEU A 81 -22.09 -6.52 -8.78
N VAL A 82 -21.01 -6.63 -8.00
CA VAL A 82 -19.78 -5.86 -8.22
C VAL A 82 -19.15 -6.22 -9.56
N ALA A 83 -19.06 -7.52 -9.90
CA ALA A 83 -18.50 -7.96 -11.18
C ALA A 83 -19.29 -7.43 -12.39
N ALA A 84 -20.63 -7.38 -12.30
CA ALA A 84 -21.49 -6.81 -13.33
C ALA A 84 -21.27 -5.30 -13.48
N ALA A 85 -21.19 -4.56 -12.37
CA ALA A 85 -20.91 -3.13 -12.39
C ALA A 85 -19.53 -2.84 -13.01
N CYS A 86 -18.49 -3.59 -12.64
CA CYS A 86 -17.16 -3.49 -13.26
C CYS A 86 -17.19 -3.80 -14.76
N LYS A 87 -17.96 -4.82 -15.19
CA LYS A 87 -18.13 -5.15 -16.61
C LYS A 87 -18.75 -3.99 -17.40
N GLU A 88 -19.75 -3.31 -16.85
CA GLU A 88 -20.38 -2.15 -17.51
C GLU A 88 -19.45 -0.93 -17.56
N LEU A 89 -18.62 -0.71 -16.54
CA LEU A 89 -17.56 0.31 -16.57
C LEU A 89 -16.52 0.02 -17.66
N LEU A 90 -16.13 -1.24 -17.80
CA LEU A 90 -15.18 -1.68 -18.83
C LEU A 90 -15.74 -1.49 -20.23
N LYS A 91 -17.00 -1.90 -20.48
CA LYS A 91 -17.68 -1.70 -21.77
C LYS A 91 -17.87 -0.24 -22.13
N SER A 92 -18.19 0.60 -21.16
CA SER A 92 -18.40 2.04 -21.37
C SER A 92 -17.09 2.83 -21.45
N GLY A 93 -15.94 2.20 -21.18
CA GLY A 93 -14.64 2.86 -21.13
C GLY A 93 -14.48 3.85 -19.98
N LYS A 94 -15.43 3.87 -19.03
CA LYS A 94 -15.46 4.80 -17.89
C LYS A 94 -14.76 4.18 -16.69
N THR A 95 -14.21 5.05 -15.84
CA THR A 95 -13.62 4.68 -14.55
C THR A 95 -14.43 5.29 -13.42
N THR A 96 -14.55 4.59 -12.29
CA THR A 96 -15.29 5.08 -11.12
C THR A 96 -14.49 4.90 -9.84
N SER A 97 -14.82 5.68 -8.81
CA SER A 97 -14.18 5.48 -7.51
C SER A 97 -14.79 4.28 -6.78
N ILE A 98 -14.05 3.66 -5.86
CA ILE A 98 -14.58 2.57 -5.02
C ILE A 98 -15.83 3.00 -4.25
N ARG A 99 -15.86 4.27 -3.80
CA ARG A 99 -17.00 4.86 -3.11
C ARG A 99 -18.21 5.01 -4.03
N ASP A 100 -17.99 5.43 -5.27
CA ASP A 100 -19.06 5.54 -6.25
C ASP A 100 -19.58 4.15 -6.66
N LEU A 101 -18.70 3.15 -6.76
CA LEU A 101 -19.10 1.76 -7.00
C LEU A 101 -20.01 1.23 -5.89
N PHE A 102 -19.73 1.56 -4.63
CA PHE A 102 -20.62 1.26 -3.51
C PHE A 102 -22.01 1.87 -3.73
N TYR A 103 -22.11 3.15 -4.11
CA TYR A 103 -23.41 3.77 -4.41
C TYR A 103 -24.11 3.18 -5.64
N MET A 104 -23.36 2.81 -6.68
CA MET A 104 -23.91 2.15 -7.87
C MET A 104 -24.52 0.77 -7.57
N THR A 105 -23.92 0.06 -6.62
CA THR A 105 -24.33 -1.30 -6.26
C THR A 105 -25.32 -1.32 -5.09
N LYS A 106 -25.40 -0.25 -4.29
CA LYS A 106 -26.34 -0.11 -3.17
C LYS A 106 -27.78 0.08 -3.65
N HIS A 107 -28.59 -0.96 -3.48
CA HIS A 107 -30.04 -0.89 -3.67
C HIS A 107 -30.75 -1.88 -2.74
N THR A 108 -32.03 -1.64 -2.48
CA THR A 108 -32.85 -2.56 -1.68
C THR A 108 -33.16 -3.82 -2.50
N ILE A 109 -32.94 -4.99 -1.90
CA ILE A 109 -33.26 -6.27 -2.55
C ILE A 109 -34.78 -6.35 -2.72
N LYS A 110 -35.24 -6.60 -3.95
CA LYS A 110 -36.67 -6.62 -4.27
C LYS A 110 -37.41 -7.64 -3.38
N GLY A 111 -38.41 -7.17 -2.64
CA GLY A 111 -39.19 -8.00 -1.72
C GLY A 111 -38.57 -8.19 -0.34
N SER A 112 -37.48 -7.49 -0.03
CA SER A 112 -36.85 -7.46 1.29
C SER A 112 -36.74 -6.02 1.81
N ARG A 113 -36.43 -5.88 3.12
CA ARG A 113 -36.01 -4.61 3.74
C ARG A 113 -34.48 -4.45 3.76
N GLU A 114 -33.76 -5.45 3.30
CA GLU A 114 -32.31 -5.50 3.30
C GLU A 114 -31.73 -4.83 2.05
N ASN A 115 -30.63 -4.10 2.23
CA ASN A 115 -29.86 -3.56 1.12
C ASN A 115 -28.82 -4.58 0.65
N THR A 116 -28.42 -4.45 -0.61
CA THR A 116 -27.27 -5.17 -1.16
C THR A 116 -25.99 -4.83 -0.44
N PHE A 117 -25.77 -3.56 -0.08
CA PHE A 117 -24.66 -3.10 0.75
C PHE A 117 -25.15 -2.06 1.74
N ASP A 118 -24.75 -2.19 2.99
CA ASP A 118 -25.12 -1.24 4.04
C ASP A 118 -24.04 -0.16 4.19
N ASP A 119 -22.77 -0.58 4.21
CA ASP A 119 -21.58 0.26 4.41
C ASP A 119 -20.44 -0.06 3.42
N GLN A 120 -19.55 0.90 3.16
CA GLN A 120 -18.39 0.72 2.28
C GLN A 120 -17.46 -0.40 2.77
N THR A 121 -17.32 -0.57 4.09
CA THR A 121 -16.54 -1.65 4.72
C THR A 121 -17.04 -3.05 4.35
N GLU A 122 -18.28 -3.18 3.88
CA GLU A 122 -18.82 -4.44 3.33
C GLU A 122 -18.44 -4.64 1.86
N SER A 123 -18.37 -3.56 1.07
CA SER A 123 -18.04 -3.63 -0.36
C SER A 123 -16.54 -3.79 -0.64
N ASP A 124 -15.67 -3.19 0.17
CA ASP A 124 -14.22 -3.21 -0.05
C ASP A 124 -13.67 -4.65 -0.07
N PRO A 125 -13.99 -5.54 0.89
CA PRO A 125 -13.53 -6.93 0.83
C PRO A 125 -14.04 -7.70 -0.39
N ILE A 126 -15.25 -7.40 -0.87
CA ILE A 126 -15.85 -8.06 -2.04
C ILE A 126 -15.13 -7.65 -3.32
N ILE A 127 -14.75 -6.38 -3.44
CA ILE A 127 -13.94 -5.89 -4.57
C ILE A 127 -12.59 -6.59 -4.56
N GLU A 128 -11.93 -6.69 -3.41
CA GLU A 128 -10.65 -7.37 -3.31
C GLU A 128 -10.76 -8.88 -3.56
N ASP A 129 -11.83 -9.53 -3.11
CA ASP A 129 -12.09 -10.93 -3.44
C ASP A 129 -12.27 -11.12 -4.95
N LEU A 130 -12.97 -10.19 -5.61
CA LEU A 130 -13.13 -10.19 -7.06
C LEU A 130 -11.77 -10.02 -7.75
N GLU A 131 -10.94 -9.06 -7.33
CA GLU A 131 -9.58 -8.81 -7.85
C GLU A 131 -8.77 -10.13 -7.91
N VAL A 132 -8.73 -10.89 -6.81
CA VAL A 132 -7.96 -12.14 -6.78
C VAL A 132 -8.67 -13.29 -7.49
N THR A 133 -10.00 -13.32 -7.51
CA THR A 133 -10.77 -14.40 -8.18
C THR A 133 -10.64 -14.32 -9.69
N VAL A 134 -10.69 -13.12 -10.27
CA VAL A 134 -10.53 -12.92 -11.72
C VAL A 134 -9.08 -12.68 -12.14
N ASP A 135 -8.13 -12.68 -11.19
CA ASP A 135 -6.72 -12.36 -11.43
C ASP A 135 -6.59 -11.01 -12.18
N ALA A 136 -7.31 -9.99 -11.71
CA ALA A 136 -7.30 -8.67 -12.31
C ALA A 136 -7.01 -7.63 -11.23
N LEU A 137 -6.22 -6.62 -11.59
CA LEU A 137 -6.01 -5.51 -10.68
C LEU A 137 -7.28 -4.67 -10.53
N ARG A 138 -7.36 -3.95 -9.42
CA ARG A 138 -8.34 -2.90 -9.21
C ARG A 138 -8.43 -1.92 -10.38
N GLU A 139 -7.29 -1.46 -10.87
CA GLU A 139 -7.20 -0.50 -11.96
C GLU A 139 -7.65 -1.11 -13.30
N GLU A 140 -7.45 -2.42 -13.47
CA GLU A 140 -7.91 -3.18 -14.64
C GLU A 140 -9.42 -3.44 -14.61
N LEU A 141 -10.05 -3.35 -13.43
CA LEU A 141 -11.50 -3.31 -13.24
C LEU A 141 -12.09 -1.89 -13.42
N HIS A 142 -11.28 -0.93 -13.86
CA HIS A 142 -11.66 0.49 -14.00
C HIS A 142 -12.08 1.16 -12.68
N LEU A 143 -11.61 0.62 -11.56
CA LEU A 143 -11.81 1.18 -10.24
C LEU A 143 -10.58 1.99 -9.81
N PHE A 144 -10.81 3.12 -9.14
CA PHE A 144 -9.73 3.90 -8.54
C PHE A 144 -10.05 4.28 -7.09
N ALA A 145 -9.01 4.38 -6.28
CA ALA A 145 -9.12 4.95 -4.94
C ALA A 145 -8.86 6.47 -4.98
N ALA A 146 -9.35 7.18 -3.96
CA ALA A 146 -9.04 8.59 -3.77
C ALA A 146 -7.51 8.80 -3.73
N LYS A 147 -7.06 9.94 -4.29
CA LYS A 147 -5.65 10.32 -4.25
C LYS A 147 -5.24 10.49 -2.78
N ARG A 148 -4.11 9.90 -2.40
CA ARG A 148 -3.56 10.01 -1.04
C ARG A 148 -2.04 9.91 -1.10
N GLY A 149 -1.40 10.74 -0.29
CA GLY A 149 0.03 10.91 -0.28
C GLY A 149 0.46 12.07 -1.16
N SER A 150 1.62 12.61 -0.83
CA SER A 150 2.21 13.78 -1.50
C SER A 150 3.65 13.50 -1.86
N MET A 151 4.10 14.08 -2.97
CA MET A 151 5.47 13.98 -3.45
C MET A 151 6.00 15.35 -3.86
N VAL A 152 7.24 15.64 -3.46
CA VAL A 152 8.03 16.80 -3.90
C VAL A 152 9.48 16.39 -4.14
N GLY A 153 10.15 17.05 -5.08
CA GLY A 153 11.56 16.80 -5.33
C GLY A 153 12.04 17.30 -6.69
N PRO A 154 13.34 17.16 -6.99
CA PRO A 154 13.94 17.61 -8.24
C PRO A 154 13.66 16.60 -9.37
N MET A 155 12.38 16.49 -9.74
CA MET A 155 11.90 15.60 -10.78
C MET A 155 10.77 16.25 -11.58
N THR A 156 10.74 15.94 -12.88
CA THR A 156 9.62 16.28 -13.77
C THR A 156 8.92 15.00 -14.21
N ILE A 157 7.61 14.96 -14.03
CA ILE A 157 6.75 13.85 -14.44
C ILE A 157 5.75 14.32 -15.50
N VAL A 158 5.18 13.36 -16.25
CA VAL A 158 3.96 13.58 -17.02
C VAL A 158 2.84 12.83 -16.32
N ASP A 159 1.77 13.53 -15.94
CA ASP A 159 0.56 12.96 -15.36
C ASP A 159 -0.61 13.20 -16.33
N ALA A 160 -1.17 12.13 -16.88
CA ALA A 160 -2.29 12.17 -17.83
C ALA A 160 -2.10 13.09 -19.06
N GLY A 161 -0.85 13.37 -19.45
CA GLY A 161 -0.49 14.23 -20.59
C GLY A 161 0.12 15.57 -20.17
N ASP A 162 -0.11 16.01 -18.94
CA ASP A 162 0.40 17.28 -18.42
C ASP A 162 1.79 17.11 -17.81
N THR A 163 2.72 18.00 -18.17
CA THR A 163 4.07 17.97 -17.61
C THR A 163 4.10 18.74 -16.30
N ILE A 164 4.36 18.03 -15.20
CA ILE A 164 4.37 18.56 -13.83
C ILE A 164 5.81 18.59 -13.30
N ASN A 165 6.23 19.76 -12.84
CA ASN A 165 7.52 19.92 -12.16
C ASN A 165 7.32 19.81 -10.64
N LEU A 166 7.79 18.71 -10.05
CA LEU A 166 7.63 18.40 -8.63
C LEU A 166 8.40 19.35 -7.71
N ALA A 167 9.38 20.09 -8.23
CA ALA A 167 10.11 21.11 -7.49
C ALA A 167 9.35 22.44 -7.38
N ARG A 168 8.23 22.61 -8.12
CA ARG A 168 7.43 23.83 -8.18
C ARG A 168 5.99 23.63 -7.70
N MET A 169 5.80 22.75 -6.71
CA MET A 169 4.47 22.38 -6.19
C MET A 169 4.06 23.12 -4.89
N GLY A 170 4.83 24.12 -4.47
CA GLY A 170 4.55 24.88 -3.24
C GLY A 170 4.58 24.00 -1.98
N SER A 171 3.75 24.35 -0.99
CA SER A 171 3.66 23.64 0.30
C SER A 171 2.95 22.29 0.20
N GLY A 172 1.96 22.15 -0.69
CA GLY A 172 1.12 20.96 -0.76
C GLY A 172 1.76 19.74 -1.45
N GLY A 173 2.70 19.98 -2.36
CA GLY A 173 3.26 18.92 -3.19
C GLY A 173 2.28 18.36 -4.22
N TRP A 174 2.76 17.39 -5.02
CA TRP A 174 1.90 16.70 -5.98
C TRP A 174 1.19 15.52 -5.31
N SER A 175 -0.14 15.49 -5.41
CA SER A 175 -0.96 14.43 -4.82
C SER A 175 -0.91 13.17 -5.66
N ILE A 176 -0.49 12.07 -5.05
CA ILE A 176 -0.24 10.80 -5.73
C ILE A 176 -1.59 10.13 -6.08
N PRO A 177 -1.86 9.86 -7.37
CA PRO A 177 -3.06 9.14 -7.78
C PRO A 177 -2.96 7.66 -7.41
N SER A 178 -4.11 6.99 -7.37
CA SER A 178 -4.15 5.54 -7.16
C SER A 178 -3.56 4.76 -8.33
N ILE A 179 -3.81 5.21 -9.56
CA ILE A 179 -3.27 4.61 -10.78
C ILE A 179 -1.91 5.24 -11.11
N THR A 180 -0.85 4.47 -10.90
CA THR A 180 0.53 4.93 -11.14
C THR A 180 1.25 4.10 -12.19
N GLU A 181 0.54 3.62 -13.21
CA GLU A 181 1.14 2.85 -14.31
C GLU A 181 1.78 3.74 -15.38
N ASN A 182 2.70 3.20 -16.17
CA ASN A 182 3.55 3.95 -17.13
C ASN A 182 2.75 4.76 -18.17
N HIS A 183 1.53 4.33 -18.50
CA HIS A 183 0.67 5.04 -19.44
C HIS A 183 0.00 6.28 -18.84
N VAL A 184 -0.11 6.35 -17.51
CA VAL A 184 -0.65 7.51 -16.78
C VAL A 184 0.48 8.41 -16.31
N ILE A 185 1.51 7.81 -15.68
CA ILE A 185 2.64 8.54 -15.10
C ILE A 185 3.95 8.13 -15.77
N GLN A 186 4.58 9.11 -16.42
CA GLN A 186 5.88 8.94 -17.07
C GLN A 186 6.94 9.76 -16.35
N PHE A 187 8.09 9.16 -16.07
CA PHE A 187 9.24 9.86 -15.50
C PHE A 187 10.06 10.47 -16.64
N LYS A 188 10.28 11.78 -16.61
CA LYS A 188 11.09 12.49 -17.62
C LYS A 188 12.51 12.75 -17.14
N GLN A 189 12.66 13.68 -16.22
CA GLN A 189 13.95 14.10 -15.68
C GLN A 189 13.95 13.87 -14.18
N CYS A 190 14.98 13.21 -13.67
CA CYS A 190 15.20 12.95 -12.26
C CYS A 190 16.64 13.30 -11.91
N GLU A 191 16.82 14.32 -11.07
CA GLU A 191 18.15 14.71 -10.54
C GLU A 191 18.35 14.22 -9.10
N ALA A 192 17.38 13.47 -8.58
CA ALA A 192 17.43 12.97 -7.22
C ALA A 192 18.38 11.78 -7.07
N GLU A 193 19.12 11.75 -5.98
CA GLU A 193 20.04 10.68 -5.61
C GLU A 193 19.35 9.57 -4.81
N TYR A 194 18.24 9.88 -4.14
CA TYR A 194 17.46 8.92 -3.36
C TYR A 194 16.02 9.37 -3.13
N ILE A 195 15.18 8.43 -2.70
CA ILE A 195 13.79 8.67 -2.27
C ILE A 195 13.75 8.55 -0.75
N LEU A 196 13.07 9.48 -0.09
CA LEU A 196 12.79 9.44 1.34
C LEU A 196 11.27 9.39 1.54
N LEU A 197 10.79 8.22 1.95
CA LEU A 197 9.42 8.03 2.41
C LEU A 197 9.32 8.41 3.89
N VAL A 198 8.46 9.37 4.21
CA VAL A 198 8.17 9.80 5.58
C VAL A 198 6.72 9.44 5.89
N GLU A 199 6.49 8.78 7.02
CA GLU A 199 5.15 8.30 7.39
C GLU A 199 4.26 9.43 7.94
N LYS A 200 4.76 10.21 8.91
CA LYS A 200 4.05 11.35 9.50
C LYS A 200 4.03 12.56 8.56
N GLU A 201 2.82 13.06 8.32
CA GLU A 201 2.58 14.22 7.45
C GLU A 201 3.23 15.51 7.98
N ALA A 202 3.21 15.76 9.30
CA ALA A 202 3.80 16.97 9.87
C ALA A 202 5.32 17.03 9.65
N VAL A 203 6.01 15.89 9.81
CA VAL A 203 7.46 15.78 9.55
C VAL A 203 7.76 16.00 8.07
N TRP A 204 6.90 15.48 7.18
CA TRP A 204 7.02 15.72 5.74
C TRP A 204 6.85 17.20 5.40
N HIS A 205 5.86 17.89 5.98
CA HIS A 205 5.66 19.33 5.78
C HIS A 205 6.87 20.13 6.23
N ARG A 206 7.44 19.80 7.40
CA ARG A 206 8.66 20.45 7.90
C ARG A 206 9.85 20.27 6.94
N LEU A 207 10.06 19.05 6.43
CA LEU A 207 11.11 18.76 5.44
C LEU A 207 10.89 19.51 4.13
N ASN A 208 9.63 19.70 3.71
CA ASN A 208 9.30 20.46 2.52
C ASN A 208 9.54 21.97 2.70
N GLU A 209 9.14 22.53 3.84
CA GLU A 209 9.39 23.93 4.20
C GLU A 209 10.88 24.27 4.23
N ASP A 210 11.69 23.40 4.84
CA ASP A 210 13.15 23.54 4.92
C ASP A 210 13.85 23.28 3.57
N LYS A 211 13.08 22.94 2.53
CA LYS A 211 13.54 22.56 1.18
C LYS A 211 14.63 21.49 1.24
N PHE A 212 14.47 20.51 2.14
CA PHE A 212 15.42 19.42 2.33
C PHE A 212 15.69 18.67 1.02
N TRP A 213 14.64 18.45 0.23
CA TRP A 213 14.71 17.84 -1.12
C TRP A 213 15.65 18.58 -2.08
N LYS A 214 15.79 19.90 -1.95
CA LYS A 214 16.68 20.73 -2.77
C LYS A 214 18.12 20.65 -2.28
N LYS A 215 18.33 20.70 -0.96
CA LYS A 215 19.67 20.65 -0.33
C LYS A 215 20.35 19.30 -0.54
N HIS A 216 19.60 18.20 -0.37
CA HIS A 216 20.13 16.83 -0.42
C HIS A 216 19.78 16.08 -1.71
N LYS A 217 19.25 16.78 -2.72
CA LYS A 217 18.82 16.20 -4.01
C LYS A 217 18.04 14.90 -3.81
N CYS A 218 16.96 14.95 -3.05
CA CYS A 218 16.14 13.76 -2.79
C CYS A 218 14.68 14.01 -3.14
N ILE A 219 13.93 12.93 -3.33
CA ILE A 219 12.47 13.00 -3.50
C ILE A 219 11.83 12.67 -2.16
N LEU A 220 11.06 13.61 -1.64
CA LEU A 220 10.27 13.41 -0.43
C LEU A 220 8.91 12.87 -0.81
N VAL A 221 8.52 11.75 -0.22
CA VAL A 221 7.21 11.13 -0.39
C VAL A 221 6.57 10.94 0.97
N THR A 222 5.27 11.19 1.09
CA THR A 222 4.48 10.81 2.26
C THR A 222 3.32 9.91 1.86
N GLY A 223 3.02 8.92 2.69
CA GLY A 223 1.81 8.10 2.59
C GLY A 223 0.61 8.67 3.36
N ASN A 224 0.84 9.68 4.22
CA ASN A 224 -0.06 10.15 5.28
C ASN A 224 -0.50 8.98 6.16
N GLY A 225 0.46 8.37 6.85
CA GLY A 225 0.31 7.10 7.56
C GLY A 225 0.70 5.90 6.71
N GLN A 226 -0.08 4.81 6.79
CA GLN A 226 0.16 3.61 5.99
C GLN A 226 0.10 3.93 4.49
N ALA A 227 1.22 3.71 3.79
CA ALA A 227 1.33 3.98 2.36
C ALA A 227 0.26 3.22 1.55
N THR A 228 -0.52 3.98 0.78
CA THR A 228 -1.57 3.42 -0.09
C THR A 228 -0.98 2.58 -1.23
N ARG A 229 -1.84 1.81 -1.91
CA ARG A 229 -1.42 1.01 -3.09
C ARG A 229 -0.73 1.89 -4.14
N GLY A 230 -1.29 3.07 -4.43
CA GLY A 230 -0.73 4.03 -5.38
C GLY A 230 0.66 4.52 -4.99
N VAL A 231 0.86 4.90 -3.72
CA VAL A 231 2.16 5.32 -3.18
C VAL A 231 3.18 4.18 -3.27
N ARG A 232 2.82 2.97 -2.81
CA ARG A 232 3.72 1.81 -2.85
C ARG A 232 4.11 1.44 -4.27
N ARG A 233 3.14 1.42 -5.19
CA ARG A 233 3.36 1.18 -6.61
C ARG A 233 4.28 2.22 -7.23
N LEU A 234 4.07 3.50 -6.90
CA LEU A 234 4.93 4.59 -7.37
C LEU A 234 6.36 4.43 -6.86
N LEU A 235 6.55 4.16 -5.56
CA LEU A 235 7.87 3.94 -4.96
C LEU A 235 8.60 2.76 -5.61
N GLN A 236 7.89 1.66 -5.87
CA GLN A 236 8.44 0.48 -6.55
C GLN A 236 8.90 0.82 -7.97
N ARG A 237 8.06 1.55 -8.72
CA ARG A 237 8.42 2.01 -10.07
C ARG A 237 9.61 2.95 -10.06
N MET A 238 9.61 3.95 -9.19
CA MET A 238 10.73 4.90 -9.09
C MET A 238 12.03 4.18 -8.72
N HIS A 239 11.99 3.26 -7.75
CA HIS A 239 13.16 2.46 -7.39
C HIS A 239 13.67 1.61 -8.57
N ASN A 240 12.77 0.94 -9.29
CA ASN A 240 13.15 -0.01 -10.34
C ASN A 240 13.50 0.64 -11.68
N GLU A 241 12.79 1.70 -12.07
CA GLU A 241 12.98 2.42 -13.34
C GLU A 241 14.12 3.44 -13.22
N LEU A 242 14.21 4.17 -12.10
CA LEU A 242 15.22 5.22 -11.91
C LEU A 242 16.47 4.74 -11.19
N LYS A 243 16.44 3.52 -10.61
CA LYS A 243 17.57 2.89 -9.90
C LYS A 243 18.09 3.69 -8.69
N ILE A 244 17.23 4.51 -8.09
CA ILE A 244 17.57 5.30 -6.89
C ILE A 244 17.16 4.55 -5.61
N PRO A 245 17.97 4.58 -4.54
CA PRO A 245 17.66 3.93 -3.28
C PRO A 245 16.45 4.55 -2.58
N LEU A 246 15.65 3.71 -1.92
CA LEU A 246 14.53 4.10 -1.08
C LEU A 246 14.90 4.04 0.39
N TYR A 247 14.83 5.17 1.08
CA TYR A 247 14.91 5.27 2.52
C TYR A 247 13.52 5.50 3.10
N VAL A 248 13.24 4.87 4.23
CA VAL A 248 11.96 4.97 4.93
C VAL A 248 12.19 5.45 6.35
N LEU A 249 11.47 6.50 6.73
CA LEU A 249 11.46 7.12 8.04
C LEU A 249 10.06 6.96 8.66
N VAL A 250 9.99 6.18 9.73
CA VAL A 250 8.76 5.84 10.49
C VAL A 250 9.03 5.97 11.99
N ASP A 251 7.98 5.95 12.80
CA ASP A 251 8.11 6.00 14.26
C ASP A 251 8.81 4.75 14.84
N ASN A 252 9.39 4.91 16.04
CA ASN A 252 9.96 3.80 16.80
C ASN A 252 8.88 3.08 17.61
N ASP A 253 8.02 2.36 16.90
CA ASP A 253 7.02 1.47 17.50
C ASP A 253 6.78 0.23 16.60
N PRO A 254 6.02 -0.77 17.07
CA PRO A 254 5.73 -1.97 16.28
C PRO A 254 4.93 -1.67 15.00
N TRP A 255 4.12 -0.63 14.99
CA TRP A 255 3.29 -0.23 13.85
C TRP A 255 4.13 0.45 12.75
N GLY A 256 5.05 1.35 13.11
CA GLY A 256 6.03 1.96 12.22
C GLY A 256 6.92 0.91 11.56
N LEU A 257 7.43 -0.05 12.34
CA LEU A 257 8.17 -1.20 11.81
C LEU A 257 7.32 -2.05 10.85
N TYR A 258 6.02 -2.20 11.12
CA TYR A 258 5.09 -2.88 10.21
C TYR A 258 4.82 -2.07 8.92
N ILE A 259 4.68 -0.75 9.00
CA ILE A 259 4.57 0.14 7.82
C ILE A 259 5.81 -0.04 6.94
N PHE A 260 7.00 -0.05 7.54
CA PHE A 260 8.24 -0.33 6.82
C PHE A 260 8.23 -1.72 6.17
N SER A 261 7.82 -2.78 6.88
CA SER A 261 7.78 -4.13 6.31
C SER A 261 6.81 -4.21 5.13
N VAL A 262 5.68 -3.50 5.19
CA VAL A 262 4.69 -3.44 4.10
C VAL A 262 5.28 -2.82 2.83
N VAL A 263 6.07 -1.75 2.96
CA VAL A 263 6.77 -1.12 1.84
C VAL A 263 7.87 -2.02 1.29
N LYS A 264 8.62 -2.67 2.18
CA LYS A 264 9.76 -3.49 1.78
C LYS A 264 9.37 -4.83 1.15
N GLN A 265 8.33 -5.48 1.67
CA GLN A 265 8.13 -6.92 1.47
C GLN A 265 6.74 -7.29 0.95
N GLY A 266 5.76 -6.38 1.07
CA GLY A 266 4.36 -6.69 0.81
C GLY A 266 3.50 -6.68 2.08
N SER A 267 2.19 -6.74 1.91
CA SER A 267 1.24 -6.86 3.03
C SER A 267 0.48 -8.18 2.92
N ILE A 268 0.17 -8.82 4.05
CA ILE A 268 -0.57 -10.09 4.10
C ILE A 268 -1.88 -10.01 3.30
N SER A 269 -2.65 -8.94 3.48
CA SER A 269 -3.92 -8.71 2.79
C SER A 269 -3.80 -8.50 1.27
N LEU A 270 -2.62 -8.07 0.80
CA LEU A 270 -2.32 -7.77 -0.61
C LEU A 270 -1.15 -8.62 -1.11
N ALA A 271 -1.00 -9.84 -0.59
CA ALA A 271 0.13 -10.71 -0.94
C ALA A 271 0.17 -11.05 -2.44
N TYR A 272 -0.99 -11.03 -3.11
CA TYR A 272 -1.11 -11.19 -4.56
C TYR A 272 -0.52 -10.03 -5.37
N GLU A 273 -0.36 -8.84 -4.78
CA GLU A 273 0.23 -7.66 -5.43
C GLU A 273 1.63 -7.31 -4.93
N SER A 274 2.20 -8.08 -3.98
CA SER A 274 3.50 -7.78 -3.37
C SER A 274 4.59 -7.54 -4.42
N MET A 275 4.65 -8.33 -5.49
CA MET A 275 5.64 -8.18 -6.57
C MET A 275 5.61 -6.81 -7.24
N ARG A 276 4.45 -6.16 -7.30
CA ARG A 276 4.27 -4.87 -7.98
C ARG A 276 4.46 -3.66 -7.07
N MET A 277 4.33 -3.85 -5.77
CA MET A 277 4.27 -2.77 -4.78
C MET A 277 5.41 -2.77 -3.76
N ALA A 278 6.08 -3.90 -3.56
CA ALA A 278 7.14 -4.02 -2.58
C ALA A 278 8.50 -3.62 -3.15
N VAL A 279 9.36 -3.09 -2.28
CA VAL A 279 10.75 -2.72 -2.58
C VAL A 279 11.68 -3.46 -1.62
N PRO A 280 12.13 -4.69 -1.95
CA PRO A 280 12.92 -5.53 -1.05
C PRO A 280 14.25 -4.93 -0.56
N THR A 281 14.74 -3.93 -1.28
CA THR A 281 15.98 -3.17 -1.05
C THR A 281 15.75 -1.88 -0.25
N ALA A 282 14.52 -1.61 0.18
CA ALA A 282 14.17 -0.44 0.98
C ALA A 282 14.97 -0.43 2.29
N ARG A 283 15.48 0.75 2.64
CA ARG A 283 16.38 0.96 3.78
C ARG A 283 15.61 1.65 4.89
N PHE A 284 15.57 1.02 6.05
CA PHE A 284 14.96 1.59 7.24
C PHE A 284 15.93 2.59 7.87
N LEU A 285 15.63 3.87 7.70
CA LEU A 285 16.43 4.96 8.22
C LEU A 285 16.19 5.16 9.72
N GLY A 286 15.09 4.67 10.28
CA GLY A 286 14.72 4.85 11.69
C GLY A 286 13.29 5.36 11.80
N LEU A 287 12.84 5.71 12.99
CA LEU A 287 13.57 5.88 14.26
C LEU A 287 13.87 4.55 14.97
N ARG A 288 15.10 4.35 15.45
CA ARG A 288 15.51 3.14 16.17
C ARG A 288 15.61 3.35 17.67
N THR A 289 15.46 2.28 18.43
CA THR A 289 15.54 2.33 19.90
C THR A 289 16.92 2.81 20.37
N ARG A 290 18.00 2.45 19.66
CA ARG A 290 19.35 2.94 19.97
C ARG A 290 19.57 4.42 19.68
N ASP A 291 18.75 5.01 18.81
CA ASP A 291 18.90 6.41 18.42
C ASP A 291 18.58 7.33 19.61
N PHE A 292 17.75 6.88 20.57
CA PHE A 292 17.52 7.56 21.85
C PHE A 292 18.84 7.92 22.55
N LYS A 293 19.71 6.92 22.74
CA LYS A 293 21.01 7.11 23.41
C LYS A 293 22.01 7.80 22.50
N THR A 294 22.04 7.42 21.21
CA THR A 294 23.02 7.92 20.23
C THR A 294 22.90 9.42 20.01
N PHE A 295 21.67 9.94 19.98
CA PHE A 295 21.40 11.36 19.82
C PHE A 295 21.14 12.06 21.14
N GLY A 296 21.23 11.38 22.30
CA GLY A 296 21.03 11.96 23.62
C GLY A 296 19.67 12.65 23.77
N LEU A 297 18.59 11.98 23.38
CA LEU A 297 17.22 12.51 23.49
C LEU A 297 16.79 12.60 24.97
N SER A 298 15.93 13.58 25.29
CA SER A 298 15.38 13.75 26.65
C SER A 298 14.43 12.62 27.00
N ASP A 299 14.25 12.33 28.29
CA ASP A 299 13.25 11.34 28.72
C ASP A 299 11.82 11.75 28.35
N ASP A 300 11.57 13.04 28.07
CA ASP A 300 10.28 13.56 27.62
C ASP A 300 9.81 13.00 26.27
N VAL A 301 10.72 12.46 25.44
CA VAL A 301 10.35 11.85 24.16
C VAL A 301 9.91 10.39 24.30
N ARG A 302 10.09 9.80 25.49
CA ARG A 302 9.76 8.40 25.73
C ARG A 302 8.27 8.27 26.02
N ILE A 303 7.60 7.44 25.24
CA ILE A 303 6.23 7.03 25.50
C ILE A 303 6.28 5.59 25.96
N ALA A 304 5.68 5.26 27.10
CA ALA A 304 5.67 3.88 27.59
C ALA A 304 5.00 2.94 26.57
N LEU A 305 5.55 1.73 26.41
CA LEU A 305 4.90 0.72 25.57
C LEU A 305 3.60 0.26 26.23
N GLU A 306 2.55 0.18 25.43
CA GLU A 306 1.28 -0.39 25.86
C GLU A 306 1.27 -1.91 25.69
N LYS A 307 0.38 -2.61 26.39
CA LYS A 307 0.23 -4.07 26.25
C LYS A 307 -0.05 -4.48 24.80
N GLU A 308 -0.79 -3.66 24.07
CA GLU A 308 -1.12 -3.93 22.66
C GLU A 308 0.12 -3.82 21.77
N ASP A 309 0.99 -2.83 22.02
CA ASP A 309 2.29 -2.69 21.35
C ASP A 309 3.20 -3.88 21.65
N GLU A 310 3.31 -4.29 22.92
CA GLU A 310 4.12 -5.45 23.31
C GLU A 310 3.63 -6.74 22.63
N ASN A 311 2.32 -6.97 22.61
CA ASN A 311 1.72 -8.12 21.95
C ASN A 311 2.02 -8.11 20.46
N ARG A 312 1.92 -6.94 19.80
CA ARG A 312 2.21 -6.79 18.39
C ARG A 312 3.69 -7.03 18.09
N ALA A 313 4.60 -6.47 18.88
CA ALA A 313 6.04 -6.71 18.76
C ALA A 313 6.39 -8.20 18.91
N ARG A 314 5.79 -8.89 19.89
CA ARG A 314 5.98 -10.34 20.09
C ARG A 314 5.45 -11.15 18.91
N GLN A 315 4.33 -10.75 18.32
CA GLN A 315 3.81 -11.36 17.10
C GLN A 315 4.77 -11.14 15.91
N MET A 316 5.37 -9.95 15.79
CA MET A 316 6.31 -9.66 14.72
C MET A 316 7.60 -10.49 14.80
N LEU A 317 8.04 -10.85 16.02
CA LEU A 317 9.21 -11.71 16.21
C LEU A 317 9.03 -13.10 15.59
N SER A 318 7.79 -13.61 15.46
CA SER A 318 7.50 -14.91 14.87
C SER A 318 7.34 -14.89 13.35
N TYR A 319 7.30 -13.71 12.73
CA TYR A 319 7.16 -13.60 11.28
C TYR A 319 8.47 -13.98 10.55
N PRO A 320 8.42 -14.82 9.51
CA PRO A 320 9.60 -15.26 8.77
C PRO A 320 10.43 -14.10 8.20
N TRP A 321 9.77 -13.04 7.77
CA TRP A 321 10.41 -11.87 7.17
C TRP A 321 11.05 -10.90 8.15
N PHE A 322 10.90 -11.14 9.46
CA PHE A 322 11.67 -10.50 10.52
C PHE A 322 12.71 -11.45 11.14
N ALA A 323 12.94 -12.63 10.57
CA ALA A 323 13.86 -13.62 11.14
C ALA A 323 15.33 -13.17 11.15
N ALA A 324 15.72 -12.22 10.28
CA ALA A 324 17.10 -11.76 10.22
C ALA A 324 17.55 -11.11 11.55
N LYS A 325 18.79 -11.39 11.95
CA LYS A 325 19.33 -11.04 13.27
C LYS A 325 19.15 -9.57 13.65
N HIS A 326 19.38 -8.64 12.71
CA HIS A 326 19.29 -7.22 12.99
C HIS A 326 17.85 -6.76 13.28
N TRP A 327 16.83 -7.35 12.63
CA TRP A 327 15.42 -7.08 12.94
C TRP A 327 15.02 -7.66 14.29
N GLN A 328 15.45 -8.89 14.57
CA GLN A 328 15.23 -9.53 15.87
C GLN A 328 15.87 -8.73 17.01
N THR A 329 17.07 -8.18 16.81
CA THR A 329 17.74 -7.31 17.78
C THR A 329 16.95 -6.01 17.98
N GLU A 330 16.55 -5.31 16.92
CA GLU A 330 15.81 -4.04 17.05
C GLU A 330 14.49 -4.22 17.82
N ILE A 331 13.71 -5.26 17.50
CA ILE A 331 12.42 -5.52 18.17
C ILE A 331 12.64 -5.94 19.64
N LYS A 332 13.67 -6.74 19.93
CA LYS A 332 14.01 -7.13 21.32
C LYS A 332 14.54 -5.95 22.13
N ASP A 333 15.31 -5.07 21.52
CA ASP A 333 15.83 -3.86 22.17
C ASP A 333 14.67 -2.92 22.51
N MET A 334 13.70 -2.74 21.61
CA MET A 334 12.46 -2.00 21.88
C MET A 334 11.69 -2.58 23.07
N LEU A 335 11.43 -3.90 23.07
CA LEU A 335 10.74 -4.59 24.16
C LEU A 335 11.50 -4.49 25.49
N LYS A 336 12.84 -4.54 25.46
CA LYS A 336 13.68 -4.42 26.65
C LYS A 336 13.73 -2.98 27.17
N ALA A 337 13.70 -2.00 26.28
CA ALA A 337 13.70 -0.59 26.62
C ALA A 337 12.38 -0.16 27.28
N GLY A 338 11.26 -0.78 26.90
CA GLY A 338 9.95 -0.52 27.51
C GLY A 338 9.29 0.79 27.05
N PHE A 339 9.84 1.44 26.02
CA PHE A 339 9.31 2.70 25.48
C PHE A 339 9.33 2.71 23.95
N LYS A 340 8.42 3.50 23.37
CA LYS A 340 8.34 3.91 21.96
C LYS A 340 8.67 5.39 21.82
N MET A 341 8.97 5.82 20.60
CA MET A 341 9.25 7.22 20.28
C MET A 341 8.63 7.61 18.95
N GLU A 342 8.07 8.81 18.89
CA GLU A 342 7.57 9.40 17.65
C GLU A 342 8.67 10.23 16.97
N ILE A 343 8.67 10.28 15.63
CA ILE A 343 9.62 11.10 14.87
C ILE A 343 9.43 12.59 15.22
N GLU A 344 8.20 13.03 15.47
CA GLU A 344 7.90 14.41 15.88
C GLU A 344 8.62 14.80 17.17
N ALA A 345 8.84 13.85 18.07
CA ALA A 345 9.51 14.08 19.34
C ALA A 345 10.99 14.46 19.17
N LEU A 346 11.59 14.19 18.01
CA LEU A 346 12.92 14.70 17.67
C LEU A 346 12.95 16.24 17.56
N SER A 347 11.81 16.86 17.29
CA SER A 347 11.66 18.33 17.27
C SER A 347 11.84 18.96 18.67
N ASN A 348 11.73 18.18 19.75
CA ASN A 348 11.98 18.66 21.12
C ASN A 348 13.43 19.12 21.33
N LYS A 349 14.38 18.62 20.53
CA LYS A 349 15.77 19.10 20.57
C LYS A 349 15.94 20.42 19.85
N ASP A 350 15.47 20.46 18.62
CA ASP A 350 15.46 21.63 17.75
C ASP A 350 14.46 21.35 16.63
N ILE A 351 13.73 22.37 16.19
CA ILE A 351 12.69 22.26 15.15
C ILE A 351 13.29 21.73 13.83
N SER A 352 14.56 22.00 13.57
CA SER A 352 15.30 21.56 12.39
C SER A 352 16.27 20.41 12.69
N PHE A 353 16.23 19.81 13.89
CA PHE A 353 17.10 18.69 14.25
C PHE A 353 16.96 17.50 13.30
N VAL A 354 15.72 17.19 12.90
CA VAL A 354 15.42 16.10 11.97
C VAL A 354 16.06 16.35 10.61
N THR A 355 15.98 17.59 10.14
CA THR A 355 16.37 18.01 8.80
C THR A 355 17.88 18.24 8.69
N ASP A 356 18.49 18.90 9.67
CA ASP A 356 19.91 19.30 9.60
C ASP A 356 20.86 18.26 10.21
N VAL A 357 20.42 17.48 11.21
CA VAL A 357 21.30 16.57 11.95
C VAL A 357 20.94 15.10 11.71
N TYR A 358 19.71 14.70 12.04
CA TYR A 358 19.35 13.29 12.13
C TYR A 358 19.42 12.57 10.77
N ILE A 359 18.66 13.02 9.77
CA ILE A 359 18.63 12.36 8.44
C ILE A 359 20.01 12.42 7.76
N PRO A 360 20.69 13.58 7.65
CA PRO A 360 21.98 13.66 6.98
C PRO A 360 23.06 12.80 7.64
N GLN A 361 23.13 12.77 8.98
CA GLN A 361 24.12 11.94 9.68
C GLN A 361 23.88 10.46 9.46
N LYS A 362 22.63 9.99 9.48
CA LYS A 362 22.32 8.57 9.27
C LYS A 362 22.60 8.14 7.84
N ILE A 363 22.28 8.97 6.85
CA ILE A 363 22.59 8.68 5.46
C ILE A 363 24.12 8.65 5.24
N THR A 364 24.85 9.64 5.77
CA THR A 364 26.31 9.73 5.59
C THR A 364 27.05 8.58 6.28
N LYS A 365 26.64 8.21 7.50
CA LYS A 365 27.25 7.11 8.27
C LYS A 365 26.80 5.72 7.81
N ARG A 366 25.96 5.63 6.78
CA ARG A 366 25.34 4.40 6.31
C ARG A 366 24.58 3.64 7.38
N ASP A 367 23.89 4.41 8.22
CA ASP A 367 23.30 3.94 9.45
C ASP A 367 21.82 3.62 9.29
N TRP A 368 21.53 2.52 8.60
CA TRP A 368 20.18 2.02 8.33
C TRP A 368 20.12 0.48 8.42
N LEU A 369 18.92 -0.08 8.53
CA LEU A 369 18.68 -1.52 8.41
C LEU A 369 18.23 -1.86 6.98
N VAL A 370 18.68 -3.00 6.44
CA VAL A 370 18.41 -3.41 5.05
C VAL A 370 17.47 -4.60 4.98
#